data_AF-A0A763CD65-F1
#
_entry.id   AF-A0A763CD65-F1
#
_cell.length_a   1.000
_cell.length_b   1.000
_cell.length_c   1.000
_cell.angle_alpha   90.00
_cell.angle_beta   90.00
_cell.angle_gamma   90.00
#
_symmetry.space_group_name_H-M   'P 1'
#
loop_
_entity.id
_entity.type
_entity.pdbx_description
1 polymer ?
#
loop_
_entity_poly.entity_id
_entity_poly.type
_entity_poly.pdbx_seq_one_letter_code
_entity_poly.pdbx_strand_id
1 'polypeptide(L)' 'MSFKRTVSFSYNDSLRGEEIIAIKTFLLAIIKNVPHETSIAILKSLKDSRENAATAKLYDEILAGIIALSTPDESDQ' A
#
# COMPACT_ATOMS: atom_id res chain seq x y z
N MET A 1 4.66 3.82 -35.35
CA MET A 1 4.18 4.69 -34.25
C MET A 1 4.01 3.84 -33.00
N SER A 2 4.63 4.21 -31.88
CA SER A 2 4.50 3.49 -30.61
C SER A 2 3.26 4.00 -29.87
N PHE A 3 2.23 3.18 -29.72
CA PHE A 3 1.07 3.50 -28.90
C PHE A 3 1.45 3.34 -27.43
N LYS A 4 1.83 4.45 -26.79
CA LYS A 4 2.02 4.47 -25.33
C LYS A 4 0.63 4.44 -24.69
N ARG A 5 0.26 3.32 -24.06
CA ARG A 5 -0.98 3.25 -23.28
C ARG A 5 -0.85 4.13 -22.05
N THR A 6 -1.72 5.12 -21.93
CA THR A 6 -1.79 5.98 -20.76
C THR A 6 -2.90 5.45 -19.85
N VAL A 7 -2.59 5.25 -18.58
CA VAL A 7 -3.58 4.94 -17.53
C VAL A 7 -3.83 6.22 -16.77
N SER A 8 -5.09 6.62 -16.64
CA SER A 8 -5.51 7.76 -15.81
C SER A 8 -6.41 7.27 -14.68
N PHE A 9 -6.33 7.96 -13.55
CA PHE A 9 -7.18 7.73 -12.39
C PHE A 9 -8.03 8.97 -12.16
N SER A 10 -9.33 8.80 -11.92
CA SER A 10 -10.20 9.85 -11.42
C SER A 10 -10.14 9.87 -9.89
N TYR A 11 -10.34 11.04 -9.30
CA TYR A 11 -10.36 11.24 -7.86
C TYR A 11 -11.52 12.19 -7.52
N ASN A 12 -12.34 11.80 -6.54
CA ASN A 12 -13.49 12.59 -6.11
C ASN A 12 -13.20 13.27 -4.77
N ASP A 13 -12.99 14.59 -4.80
CA ASP A 13 -12.72 15.40 -3.60
C ASP A 13 -13.78 15.26 -2.50
N SER A 14 -15.04 15.03 -2.88
CA SER A 14 -16.15 14.87 -1.92
C SER A 14 -16.08 13.54 -1.15
N LEU A 15 -15.32 12.56 -1.67
CA LEU A 15 -15.16 11.22 -1.11
C LEU A 15 -13.69 10.90 -0.81
N ARG A 16 -12.87 11.94 -0.62
CA ARG A 16 -11.43 11.80 -0.39
C ARG A 16 -11.10 10.79 0.70
N GLY A 17 -11.83 10.82 1.82
CA GLY A 17 -11.58 9.95 2.96
C GLY A 17 -11.82 8.48 2.60
N GLU A 18 -12.97 8.21 1.99
CA GLU A 18 -13.41 6.90 1.54
C GLU A 18 -12.49 6.33 0.46
N GLU A 19 -12.09 7.14 -0.53
CA GLU A 19 -11.16 6.72 -1.58
C GLU A 19 -9.80 6.36 -1.00
N ILE A 20 -9.28 7.13 -0.03
CA ILE A 20 -8.02 6.82 0.65
C ILE A 20 -8.12 5.49 1.43
N ILE A 21 -9.23 5.27 2.16
CA ILE A 21 -9.46 4.02 2.90
C ILE A 21 -9.56 2.83 1.95
N ALA A 22 -10.27 2.98 0.83
CA ALA A 22 -10.40 1.95 -0.19
C ALA A 22 -9.05 1.58 -0.79
N ILE A 23 -8.22 2.57 -1.15
CA ILE A 23 -6.87 2.35 -1.68
C ILE A 23 -6.00 1.60 -0.67
N LYS A 24 -6.01 2.01 0.60
CA LYS A 24 -5.24 1.34 1.66
C LYS A 24 -5.66 -0.11 1.83
N THR A 25 -6.95 -0.35 1.90
CA THR A 25 -7.53 -1.70 2.04
C THR A 25 -7.16 -2.58 0.85
N PHE A 26 -7.26 -2.05 -0.37
CA PHE A 26 -6.94 -2.77 -1.59
C PHE A 26 -5.45 -3.11 -1.68
N LEU A 27 -4.56 -2.15 -1.40
CA LEU A 27 -3.11 -2.38 -1.36
C LEU A 27 -2.74 -3.43 -0.32
N LEU A 28 -3.30 -3.33 0.89
CA LEU A 28 -3.07 -4.32 1.94
C LEU A 28 -3.54 -5.71 1.52
N ALA A 29 -4.71 -5.82 0.89
CA ALA A 29 -5.23 -7.09 0.38
C ALA A 29 -4.32 -7.72 -0.68
N ILE A 30 -3.78 -6.92 -1.62
CA ILE A 30 -2.82 -7.42 -2.62
C ILE A 30 -1.55 -7.91 -1.92
N ILE A 31 -0.95 -7.07 -1.07
CA ILE A 31 0.38 -7.32 -0.52
C ILE A 31 0.39 -8.49 0.47
N LYS A 32 -0.74 -8.76 1.15
CA LYS A 32 -0.92 -9.97 1.97
C LYS A 32 -0.82 -11.28 1.20
N ASN A 33 -1.06 -11.27 -0.10
CA ASN A 33 -1.00 -12.45 -0.95
C ASN A 33 0.39 -12.66 -1.57
N VAL A 34 1.36 -11.83 -1.23
CA VAL A 34 2.75 -11.90 -1.69
C VAL A 34 3.63 -12.40 -0.53
N PRO A 35 4.71 -13.17 -0.78
CA PRO A 35 5.62 -13.58 0.28
C PRO A 35 6.10 -12.39 1.12
N HIS A 36 6.06 -12.54 2.44
CA HIS A 36 6.26 -11.44 3.41
C HIS A 36 7.53 -10.62 3.14
N GLU A 37 8.67 -11.28 2.86
CA GLU A 37 9.92 -10.58 2.53
C GLU A 37 9.84 -9.76 1.24
N THR A 38 9.12 -10.27 0.23
CA THR A 38 8.89 -9.57 -1.04
C THR A 38 7.99 -8.35 -0.82
N SER A 39 6.95 -8.50 0.00
CA SER A 39 6.06 -7.41 0.42
C SER A 39 6.81 -6.26 1.08
N ILE A 40 7.72 -6.58 2.01
CA ILE A 40 8.58 -5.59 2.67
C ILE A 40 9.52 -4.91 1.67
N ALA A 41 10.16 -5.68 0.78
CA ALA A 41 11.10 -5.16 -0.21
C ALA A 41 10.41 -4.18 -1.18
N ILE A 42 9.21 -4.52 -1.66
CA ILE A 42 8.40 -3.65 -2.54
C ILE A 42 8.08 -2.34 -1.83
N LEU A 43 7.59 -2.38 -0.58
CA LEU A 43 7.21 -1.18 0.16
C LEU A 43 8.40 -0.27 0.46
N LYS A 44 9.56 -0.84 0.82
CA LYS A 44 10.80 -0.08 1.03
C LYS A 44 11.27 0.59 -0.26
N SER A 45 11.32 -0.16 -1.37
CA SER A 45 11.68 0.38 -2.68
C SER A 45 10.76 1.52 -3.12
N LEU A 46 9.45 1.38 -2.89
CA LEU A 46 8.48 2.42 -3.23
C LEU A 46 8.63 3.67 -2.35
N LYS A 47 8.97 3.50 -1.06
CA LYS A 47 9.28 4.60 -0.14
C LYS A 47 10.52 5.38 -0.58
N ASP A 48 11.58 4.68 -0.97
CA ASP A 48 12.84 5.30 -1.40
C ASP A 48 12.73 5.98 -2.78
N SER A 49 11.72 5.60 -3.58
CA SER A 49 11.55 6.10 -4.96
C SER A 49 10.81 7.44 -5.11
N ARG A 50 10.36 8.14 -4.04
CA ARG A 50 9.40 9.26 -4.19
C ARG A 50 9.63 10.54 -3.37
N GLU A 51 9.24 11.63 -4.03
CA GLU A 51 9.37 13.06 -3.67
C GLU A 51 8.23 13.63 -2.79
N ASN A 52 7.17 12.86 -2.45
CA ASN A 52 5.99 13.40 -1.74
C ASN A 52 5.68 12.65 -0.43
N ALA A 53 5.62 13.41 0.68
CA ALA A 53 5.36 12.93 2.03
C ALA A 53 4.05 12.13 2.20
N ALA A 54 3.00 12.44 1.43
CA ALA A 54 1.73 11.71 1.51
C ALA A 54 1.86 10.25 1.03
N THR A 55 2.72 10.01 0.05
CA THR A 55 2.96 8.67 -0.48
C THR A 55 3.86 7.84 0.45
N ALA A 56 4.84 8.48 1.09
CA ALA A 56 5.67 7.82 2.11
C ALA A 56 4.83 7.36 3.31
N LYS A 57 3.94 8.22 3.82
CA LYS A 57 3.05 7.89 4.94
C LYS A 57 2.12 6.71 4.62
N LEU A 58 1.60 6.64 3.39
CA LEU A 58 0.80 5.51 2.93
C LEU A 58 1.57 4.18 3.04
N TYR A 59 2.82 4.14 2.58
CA TYR A 59 3.62 2.91 2.64
C TYR A 59 4.00 2.51 4.07
N ASP A 60 4.29 3.48 4.94
CA ASP A 60 4.57 3.21 6.35
C ASP A 60 3.36 2.58 7.06
N GLU A 61 2.15 3.08 6.79
CA GLU A 61 0.92 2.49 7.34
C GLU A 61 0.67 1.06 6.83
N ILE A 62 0.92 0.80 5.54
CA ILE A 62 0.77 -0.55 4.98
C ILE A 62 1.84 -1.51 5.52
N LEU A 63 3.08 -1.06 5.66
CA LEU A 63 4.17 -1.84 6.25
C LEU A 63 3.85 -2.21 7.71
N ALA A 64 3.37 -1.25 8.50
CA ALA A 64 2.93 -1.51 9.87
C ALA A 64 1.80 -2.56 9.91
N GLY A 65 0.83 -2.47 9.01
CA GLY A 65 -0.26 -3.44 8.89
C GLY A 65 0.21 -4.86 8.56
N ILE A 66 1.22 -5.00 7.70
CA ILE A 66 1.79 -6.32 7.36
C ILE A 66 2.54 -6.91 8.55
N ILE A 67 3.34 -6.12 9.25
CA ILE A 67 4.09 -6.57 10.43
C ILE A 67 3.11 -7.03 11.51
N ALA A 68 2.08 -6.24 11.82
CA ALA A 68 1.08 -6.56 12.84
C ALA A 68 0.33 -7.87 12.56
N LEU A 69 0.14 -8.21 11.28
CA LEU A 69 -0.56 -9.42 10.86
C LEU A 69 0.37 -10.63 10.68
N SER A 70 1.68 -10.41 10.83
CA SER A 70 2.71 -11.46 10.73
C SER A 70 3.24 -11.86 12.12
N THR A 71 3.02 -11.04 13.14
CA THR A 71 3.17 -11.43 14.54
C THR A 71 2.04 -12.39 14.92
N PRO A 72 2.35 -13.62 15.39
CA PRO A 72 1.34 -14.52 15.93
C PRO A 72 0.60 -13.84 17.08
N ASP A 73 -0.71 -14.03 17.14
CA ASP A 73 -1.50 -13.58 18.29
C ASP A 73 -1.09 -14.46 19.49
N GLU A 74 -0.35 -13.90 20.45
CA GLU A 74 0.07 -14.60 21.68
C GLU A 74 -1.11 -14.84 22.65
N SER A 75 -2.35 -14.63 22.21
CA SER A 75 -3.56 -14.72 23.02
C SER A 75 -4.23 -16.11 23.04
N ASP A 76 -3.64 -17.11 22.37
CA ASP A 76 -4.09 -18.52 22.37
C ASP A 76 -3.16 -19.47 23.17
N GLN A 77 -2.53 -19.00 24.25
CA GLN A 77 -1.83 -19.86 25.25
C GLN A 77 -2.52 -19.85 26.62
#